data_AF-A0A7S2GT37-F1
#
_entry.id   AF-A0A7S2GT37-F1
#
_cell.length_a   1.000
_cell.length_b   1.000
_cell.length_c   1.000
_cell.angle_alpha   90.00
_cell.angle_beta   90.00
_cell.angle_gamma   90.00
#
_symmetry.space_group_name_H-M   'P 1'
#
loop_
_entity.id
_entity.type
_entity.pdbx_description
1 polymer ?
#
loop_
_entity_poly.entity_id
_entity_poly.type
_entity_poly.pdbx_seq_one_letter_code
_entity_poly.pdbx_strand_id
1 'polypeptide(L)'
;FLLRAHPCVSKAFAMAAENTSALLDCAATCCDDSTRHDIRSHDVEALEASAFEDFLRYIGVDPRGDAGSLVMVAASHMSSAPLPPEWSECLDEATSCTFFYNRLTGESCWAHPQEATFRELAREIGSWQPDDSLDCLRARSENHLRAARERLLEALEHWSGPHEADATAGAEAGAGAGATAQYYFNSATGESHWLDPRLAMEFDLMQRHDVLRECLAA
;
A
#
# COMPACT_ATOMS: atom_id res chain seq x y z
N PHE A 1 10.28 22.86 -16.65
CA PHE A 1 10.19 21.54 -16.02
C PHE A 1 8.93 20.87 -16.54
N LEU A 2 9.09 19.96 -17.50
CA LEU A 2 7.97 19.28 -18.16
C LEU A 2 7.38 18.27 -17.15
N LEU A 3 6.21 18.58 -16.61
CA LEU A 3 5.35 17.65 -15.90
C LEU A 3 5.00 16.52 -16.88
N ARG A 4 5.66 15.37 -16.74
CA ARG A 4 5.13 14.14 -17.31
C ARG A 4 3.85 13.84 -16.54
N ALA A 5 2.73 13.78 -17.26
CA ALA A 5 1.49 13.24 -16.72
C ALA A 5 1.77 11.80 -16.31
N HIS A 6 1.94 11.57 -15.00
CA HIS A 6 1.90 10.23 -14.45
C HIS A 6 0.43 9.79 -14.45
N PRO A 7 0.11 8.55 -14.85
CA PRO A 7 -1.24 8.05 -14.77
C PRO A 7 -1.66 8.07 -13.30
N CYS A 8 -2.59 8.96 -12.96
CA CYS A 8 -3.14 9.07 -11.61
C CYS A 8 -3.80 7.74 -11.24
N VAL A 9 -3.58 7.26 -10.01
CA VAL A 9 -4.43 6.21 -9.44
C VAL A 9 -5.81 6.86 -9.24
N SER A 10 -6.79 6.32 -9.96
CA SER A 10 -8.12 6.92 -10.16
C SER A 10 -8.87 7.11 -8.84
N LYS A 11 -9.84 8.04 -8.85
CA LYS A 11 -10.67 8.52 -7.73
C LYS A 11 -11.22 7.44 -6.79
N ALA A 12 -11.38 6.21 -7.25
CA ALA A 12 -12.03 5.15 -6.49
C ALA A 12 -11.08 4.20 -5.74
N PHE A 13 -9.76 4.40 -5.79
CA PHE A 13 -8.84 3.75 -4.84
C PHE A 13 -9.07 4.27 -3.40
N ALA A 14 -9.34 5.58 -3.25
CA ALA A 14 -9.65 6.21 -1.96
C ALA A 14 -10.96 5.73 -1.32
N MET A 15 -11.95 5.37 -2.14
CA MET A 15 -13.26 4.95 -1.63
C MET A 15 -13.25 3.52 -1.07
N ALA A 16 -12.35 2.65 -1.54
CA ALA A 16 -12.30 1.26 -1.10
C ALA A 16 -11.67 1.08 0.30
N ALA A 17 -10.80 2.02 0.74
CA ALA A 17 -10.15 1.97 2.05
C ALA A 17 -10.93 2.70 3.16
N GLU A 18 -11.85 3.60 2.80
CA GLU A 18 -12.78 4.23 3.74
C GLU A 18 -13.91 3.26 4.10
N ASN A 19 -13.57 2.37 5.04
CA ASN A 19 -14.46 1.62 5.92
C ASN A 19 -15.91 2.16 5.91
N THR A 20 -16.84 1.32 5.43
CA THR A 20 -18.28 1.51 5.18
C THR A 20 -19.13 1.91 6.40
N SER A 21 -18.54 2.49 7.44
CA SER A 21 -19.22 2.94 8.66
C SER A 21 -19.25 4.47 8.81
N ALA A 22 -18.32 5.22 8.20
CA ALA A 22 -18.21 6.67 8.45
C ALA A 22 -19.19 7.52 7.61
N LEU A 23 -19.62 7.03 6.45
CA LEU A 23 -20.60 7.72 5.59
C LEU A 23 -22.05 7.63 6.11
N LEU A 24 -22.34 6.70 7.03
CA LEU A 24 -23.67 6.56 7.62
C LEU A 24 -23.91 7.49 8.82
N ASP A 25 -22.86 7.95 9.51
CA ASP A 25 -23.01 8.73 10.75
C ASP A 25 -23.02 10.27 10.55
N CYS A 26 -22.52 10.79 9.42
CA CYS A 26 -22.65 12.22 9.11
C CYS A 26 -24.06 12.64 8.65
N ALA A 27 -24.98 11.69 8.43
CA ALA A 27 -26.31 11.98 7.92
C ALA A 27 -27.33 12.41 9.01
N ALA A 28 -26.97 12.38 10.29
CA ALA A 28 -27.94 12.43 11.38
C ALA A 28 -28.14 13.80 12.06
N THR A 29 -27.58 14.91 11.59
CA THR A 29 -27.81 16.20 12.27
C THR A 29 -27.95 17.40 11.33
N CYS A 30 -29.23 17.71 11.07
CA CYS A 30 -29.81 19.01 10.70
C CYS A 30 -30.02 19.36 9.19
N CYS A 31 -31.32 19.41 8.84
CA CYS A 31 -32.03 20.29 7.91
C CYS A 31 -32.43 19.78 6.49
N ASP A 32 -33.71 19.39 6.41
CA ASP A 32 -34.75 19.64 5.38
C ASP A 32 -34.47 19.48 3.86
N ASP A 33 -34.87 18.31 3.38
CA ASP A 33 -35.78 17.96 2.27
C ASP A 33 -35.64 18.52 0.83
N SER A 34 -35.72 17.57 -0.12
CA SER A 34 -35.97 17.66 -1.56
C SER A 34 -34.84 17.75 -2.62
N THR A 35 -33.55 17.61 -2.30
CA THR A 35 -32.51 17.40 -3.34
C THR A 35 -31.46 16.33 -3.03
N ARG A 36 -31.69 15.48 -2.02
CA ARG A 36 -30.88 14.28 -1.78
C ARG A 36 -31.39 13.14 -2.67
N HIS A 37 -31.32 13.34 -4.00
CA HIS A 37 -31.44 12.24 -4.94
C HIS A 37 -30.27 11.30 -4.67
N ASP A 38 -30.56 10.22 -3.93
CA ASP A 38 -30.20 8.85 -4.30
C ASP A 38 -29.02 8.81 -5.30
N ILE A 39 -27.81 9.08 -4.79
CA ILE A 39 -26.57 8.68 -5.46
C ILE A 39 -26.63 7.16 -5.37
N ARG A 40 -27.15 6.53 -6.43
CA ARG A 40 -27.65 5.16 -6.41
C ARG A 40 -26.49 4.23 -6.09
N SER A 41 -26.72 3.17 -5.30
CA SER A 41 -25.75 2.07 -5.05
C SER A 41 -24.98 1.65 -6.31
N HIS A 42 -25.68 1.61 -7.43
CA HIS A 42 -25.14 1.27 -8.74
C HIS A 42 -24.07 2.25 -9.25
N ASP A 43 -24.15 3.53 -8.92
CA ASP A 43 -23.14 4.53 -9.29
C ASP A 43 -21.87 4.36 -8.43
N VAL A 44 -22.01 3.91 -7.18
CA VAL A 44 -20.88 3.59 -6.29
C VAL A 44 -20.19 2.30 -6.76
N GLU A 45 -20.95 1.24 -7.02
CA GLU A 45 -20.43 -0.03 -7.56
C GLU A 45 -19.71 0.17 -8.90
N ALA A 46 -20.22 1.05 -9.78
CA ALA A 46 -19.57 1.37 -11.04
C ALA A 46 -18.25 2.14 -10.86
N LEU A 47 -18.17 3.03 -9.87
CA LEU A 47 -16.93 3.74 -9.53
C LEU A 47 -15.89 2.79 -8.94
N GLU A 48 -16.30 1.89 -8.04
CA GLU A 48 -15.44 0.84 -7.47
C GLU A 48 -14.89 -0.10 -8.55
N ALA A 49 -15.74 -0.54 -9.47
CA ALA A 49 -15.32 -1.37 -10.61
C ALA A 49 -14.32 -0.64 -11.52
N SER A 50 -14.55 0.66 -11.78
CA SER A 50 -13.63 1.48 -12.57
C SER A 50 -12.28 1.66 -11.87
N ALA A 51 -12.24 1.86 -10.55
CA ALA A 51 -10.97 1.94 -9.82
C ALA A 51 -10.22 0.63 -9.83
N PHE A 52 -10.92 -0.49 -9.68
CA PHE A 52 -10.27 -1.78 -9.69
C PHE A 52 -9.63 -2.06 -11.06
N GLU A 53 -10.31 -1.73 -12.17
CA GLU A 53 -9.69 -1.83 -13.50
C GLU A 53 -8.44 -0.94 -13.66
N ASP A 54 -8.49 0.29 -13.14
CA ASP A 54 -7.35 1.19 -13.17
C ASP A 54 -6.20 0.67 -12.31
N PHE A 55 -6.50 0.08 -11.15
CA PHE A 55 -5.54 -0.59 -10.29
C PHE A 55 -4.88 -1.80 -10.99
N LEU A 56 -5.67 -2.64 -11.65
CA LEU A 56 -5.14 -3.79 -12.42
C LEU A 56 -4.13 -3.32 -13.47
N ARG A 57 -4.51 -2.33 -14.29
CA ARG A 57 -3.61 -1.74 -15.29
C ARG A 57 -2.39 -1.10 -14.63
N TYR A 58 -2.59 -0.44 -13.50
CA TYR A 58 -1.52 0.18 -12.73
C TYR A 58 -0.48 -0.85 -12.30
N ILE A 59 -0.86 -2.03 -11.78
CA ILE A 59 0.12 -3.08 -11.41
C ILE A 59 0.59 -3.95 -12.59
N GLY A 60 0.05 -3.72 -13.79
CA GLY A 60 0.43 -4.41 -15.02
C GLY A 60 -0.33 -5.71 -15.29
N VAL A 61 -1.52 -5.87 -14.72
CA VAL A 61 -2.46 -6.97 -14.96
C VAL A 61 -3.46 -6.56 -16.04
N ASP A 62 -3.68 -7.40 -17.05
CA ASP A 62 -4.71 -7.19 -18.07
C ASP A 62 -6.04 -7.79 -17.59
N PRO A 63 -7.06 -6.98 -17.25
CA PRO A 63 -8.33 -7.48 -16.72
C PRO A 63 -9.03 -8.49 -17.65
N ARG A 64 -8.77 -8.45 -18.96
CA ARG A 64 -9.37 -9.37 -19.93
C ARG A 64 -8.51 -10.58 -20.21
N GLY A 65 -7.21 -10.36 -20.42
CA GLY A 65 -6.25 -11.42 -20.69
C GLY A 65 -6.06 -12.36 -19.50
N ASP A 66 -6.09 -11.81 -18.28
CA ASP A 66 -5.85 -12.52 -17.04
C ASP A 66 -7.16 -12.94 -16.34
N ALA A 67 -8.31 -12.79 -16.99
CA ALA A 67 -9.60 -13.15 -16.40
C ALA A 67 -9.62 -14.62 -15.95
N GLY A 68 -9.87 -14.86 -14.66
CA GLY A 68 -9.89 -16.20 -14.05
C GLY A 68 -8.51 -16.76 -13.68
N SER A 69 -7.42 -16.01 -13.86
CA SER A 69 -6.08 -16.37 -13.38
C SER A 69 -5.92 -16.08 -11.88
N LEU A 70 -5.00 -16.78 -11.22
CA LEU A 70 -4.59 -16.50 -9.83
C LEU A 70 -4.08 -15.06 -9.63
N VAL A 71 -3.58 -14.42 -10.70
CA VAL A 71 -3.15 -13.01 -10.60
C VAL A 71 -4.32 -12.06 -10.32
N MET A 72 -5.56 -12.42 -10.71
CA MET A 72 -6.75 -11.65 -10.37
C MET A 72 -7.13 -11.79 -8.89
N VAL A 73 -6.93 -12.98 -8.32
CA VAL A 73 -7.07 -13.23 -6.86
C VAL A 73 -6.05 -12.37 -6.11
N ALA A 74 -4.80 -12.41 -6.55
CA ALA A 74 -3.74 -11.58 -5.99
C ALA A 74 -4.09 -10.09 -6.05
N ALA A 75 -4.54 -9.61 -7.22
CA ALA A 75 -4.87 -8.22 -7.42
C ALA A 75 -6.04 -7.74 -6.56
N SER A 76 -7.08 -8.58 -6.39
CA SER A 76 -8.17 -8.27 -5.47
C SER A 76 -7.69 -8.09 -4.04
N HIS A 77 -6.76 -8.92 -3.58
CA HIS A 77 -6.18 -8.78 -2.23
C HIS A 77 -5.29 -7.54 -2.13
N MET A 78 -4.45 -7.28 -3.15
CA MET A 78 -3.55 -6.12 -3.19
C MET A 78 -4.31 -4.78 -3.26
N SER A 79 -5.48 -4.71 -3.90
CA SER A 79 -6.27 -3.47 -3.95
C SER A 79 -6.85 -3.06 -2.60
N SER A 80 -7.03 -4.02 -1.68
CA SER A 80 -7.48 -3.78 -0.31
C SER A 80 -6.37 -3.84 0.73
N ALA A 81 -5.11 -3.90 0.29
CA ALA A 81 -3.98 -4.00 1.19
C ALA A 81 -3.84 -2.70 2.02
N PRO A 82 -3.55 -2.79 3.32
CA PRO A 82 -3.27 -1.60 4.12
C PRO A 82 -2.04 -0.87 3.61
N LEU A 83 -1.91 0.41 3.96
CA LEU A 83 -0.69 1.17 3.70
C LEU A 83 0.41 0.82 4.69
N PRO A 84 1.70 0.95 4.31
CA PRO A 84 2.80 0.82 5.26
C PRO A 84 2.69 1.83 6.41
N PRO A 85 3.37 1.58 7.54
CA PRO A 85 3.36 2.50 8.67
C PRO A 85 3.68 3.94 8.27
N GLU A 86 2.98 4.91 8.86
CA GLU A 86 3.07 6.36 8.61
C GLU A 86 2.63 6.85 7.23
N TRP A 87 2.27 5.97 6.31
CA TRP A 87 1.66 6.36 5.06
C TRP A 87 0.15 6.56 5.22
N SER A 88 -0.40 7.51 4.48
CA SER A 88 -1.82 7.77 4.42
C SER A 88 -2.22 8.17 3.02
N GLU A 89 -3.41 7.77 2.63
CA GLU A 89 -4.03 8.22 1.41
C GLU A 89 -4.63 9.62 1.61
N CYS A 90 -4.48 10.48 0.61
CA CYS A 90 -4.99 11.85 0.61
C CYS A 90 -5.57 12.16 -0.78
N LEU A 91 -6.63 12.97 -0.82
CA LEU A 91 -7.21 13.45 -2.07
C LEU A 91 -6.67 14.84 -2.39
N ASP A 92 -6.13 15.03 -3.59
CA ASP A 92 -5.85 16.38 -4.10
C ASP A 92 -7.15 17.03 -4.57
N GLU A 93 -7.58 18.10 -3.90
CA GLU A 93 -8.82 18.82 -4.23
C GLU A 93 -8.82 19.38 -5.66
N ALA A 94 -7.65 19.77 -6.18
CA ALA A 94 -7.55 20.40 -7.50
C ALA A 94 -7.77 19.40 -8.64
N THR A 95 -7.23 18.19 -8.50
CA THR A 95 -7.29 17.14 -9.53
C THR A 95 -8.28 16.02 -9.21
N SER A 96 -8.81 15.98 -7.98
CA SER A 96 -9.57 14.86 -7.43
C SER A 96 -8.85 13.52 -7.56
N CYS A 97 -7.52 13.53 -7.55
CA CYS A 97 -6.68 12.35 -7.64
C CYS A 97 -6.14 11.97 -6.26
N THR A 98 -5.99 10.67 -6.03
CA THR A 98 -5.32 10.13 -4.85
C THR A 98 -3.82 10.40 -4.91
N PHE A 99 -3.25 10.85 -3.79
CA PHE A 99 -1.82 10.80 -3.50
C PHE A 99 -1.58 10.18 -2.13
N PHE A 100 -0.36 9.73 -1.88
CA PHE A 100 0.06 9.12 -0.63
C PHE A 100 1.01 10.07 0.10
N TYR A 101 0.80 10.22 1.40
CA TYR A 101 1.57 11.11 2.26
C TYR A 101 2.18 10.32 3.42
N ASN A 102 3.48 10.46 3.60
CA ASN A 102 4.20 9.94 4.76
C ASN A 102 4.20 11.00 5.86
N ARG A 103 3.47 10.75 6.94
CA ARG A 103 3.30 11.71 8.04
C ARG A 103 4.57 11.97 8.82
N LEU A 104 5.51 11.01 8.80
CA LEU A 104 6.76 11.10 9.53
C LEU A 104 7.83 11.89 8.77
N THR A 105 7.98 11.63 7.47
CA THR A 105 8.99 12.29 6.63
C THR A 105 8.47 13.58 5.99
N GLY A 106 7.14 13.75 5.92
CA GLY A 106 6.51 14.84 5.18
C GLY A 106 6.53 14.63 3.66
N GLU A 107 6.94 13.47 3.19
CA GLU A 107 6.98 13.16 1.76
C GLU A 107 5.59 12.86 1.20
N SER A 108 5.35 13.30 -0.04
CA SER A 108 4.16 12.94 -0.80
C SER A 108 4.53 12.34 -2.14
N CYS A 109 3.75 11.36 -2.58
CA CYS A 109 3.94 10.71 -3.88
C CYS A 109 2.59 10.31 -4.50
N TRP A 110 2.57 10.22 -5.82
CA TRP A 110 1.38 9.79 -6.59
C TRP A 110 1.33 8.28 -6.79
N ALA A 111 2.45 7.59 -6.53
CA ALA A 111 2.57 6.14 -6.64
C ALA A 111 2.26 5.50 -5.29
N HIS A 112 1.54 4.37 -5.30
CA HIS A 112 1.32 3.60 -4.08
C HIS A 112 2.67 3.19 -3.48
N PRO A 113 2.91 3.33 -2.16
CA PRO A 113 4.18 2.98 -1.52
C PRO A 113 4.62 1.53 -1.76
N GLN A 114 3.67 0.64 -2.07
CA GLN A 114 3.91 -0.76 -2.42
C GLN A 114 3.78 -1.10 -3.91
N GLU A 115 3.74 -0.11 -4.81
CA GLU A 115 3.62 -0.34 -6.26
C GLU A 115 4.64 -1.38 -6.75
N ALA A 116 5.92 -1.21 -6.37
CA ALA A 116 6.98 -2.10 -6.80
C ALA A 116 6.74 -3.54 -6.35
N THR A 117 6.31 -3.73 -5.10
CA THR A 117 5.99 -5.04 -4.53
C THR A 117 4.79 -5.67 -5.24
N PHE A 118 3.71 -4.91 -5.47
CA PHE A 118 2.53 -5.43 -6.17
C PHE A 118 2.82 -5.83 -7.62
N ARG A 119 3.61 -5.02 -8.34
CA ARG A 119 4.07 -5.37 -9.69
C ARG A 119 5.00 -6.59 -9.71
N GLU A 120 5.79 -6.79 -8.66
CA GLU A 120 6.65 -7.95 -8.53
C GLU A 120 5.83 -9.23 -8.30
N LEU A 121 4.86 -9.17 -7.37
CA LEU A 121 3.93 -10.27 -7.08
C LEU A 121 3.06 -10.60 -8.28
N ALA A 122 2.50 -9.59 -8.97
CA ALA A 122 1.68 -9.80 -10.16
C ALA A 122 2.46 -10.52 -11.27
N ARG A 123 3.74 -10.18 -11.47
CA ARG A 123 4.60 -10.87 -12.44
C ARG A 123 4.94 -12.29 -12.01
N GLU A 124 5.26 -12.51 -10.74
CA GLU A 124 5.54 -13.86 -10.22
C GLU A 124 4.32 -14.75 -10.41
N ILE A 125 3.16 -14.34 -9.88
CA ILE A 125 1.91 -15.11 -9.92
C ILE A 125 1.39 -15.25 -11.35
N GLY A 126 1.49 -14.21 -12.18
CA GLY A 126 1.10 -14.26 -13.59
C GLY A 126 1.95 -15.21 -14.44
N SER A 127 3.10 -15.67 -13.93
CA SER A 127 3.93 -16.68 -14.60
C SER A 127 3.63 -18.11 -14.15
N TRP A 128 2.68 -18.30 -13.23
CA TRP A 128 2.23 -19.62 -12.77
C TRP A 128 1.32 -20.24 -13.83
N GLN A 129 1.58 -21.49 -14.19
CA GLN A 129 0.81 -22.19 -15.21
C GLN A 129 -0.43 -22.86 -14.61
N PRO A 130 -1.54 -22.99 -15.35
CA PRO A 130 -2.74 -23.69 -14.87
C PRO A 130 -2.49 -25.14 -14.43
N ASP A 131 -1.49 -25.80 -15.02
CA ASP A 131 -1.12 -27.19 -14.73
C ASP A 131 -0.05 -27.33 -13.63
N ASP A 132 0.45 -26.22 -13.07
CA ASP A 132 1.42 -26.27 -11.97
C ASP A 132 0.79 -26.95 -10.74
N SER A 133 1.47 -27.96 -10.20
CA SER A 133 0.99 -28.63 -8.98
C SER A 133 1.06 -27.71 -7.77
N LEU A 134 0.21 -27.94 -6.77
CA LEU A 134 0.24 -27.18 -5.52
C LEU A 134 1.61 -27.19 -4.83
N ASP A 135 2.36 -28.29 -4.92
CA ASP A 135 3.71 -28.38 -4.36
C ASP A 135 4.71 -27.49 -5.14
N CYS A 136 4.55 -27.40 -6.47
CA CYS A 136 5.33 -26.48 -7.30
C CYS A 136 5.04 -25.02 -6.90
N LEU A 137 3.77 -24.65 -6.81
CA LEU A 137 3.34 -23.29 -6.44
C LEU A 137 3.80 -22.90 -5.04
N ARG A 138 3.76 -23.83 -4.07
CA ARG A 138 4.32 -23.63 -2.72
C ARG A 138 5.83 -23.38 -2.78
N ALA A 139 6.57 -24.22 -3.49
CA ALA A 139 8.02 -24.05 -3.64
C ALA A 139 8.38 -22.70 -4.29
N ARG A 140 7.61 -22.27 -5.29
CA ARG A 140 7.77 -20.94 -5.91
C ARG A 140 7.51 -19.81 -4.92
N SER A 141 6.41 -19.89 -4.19
CA SER A 141 6.04 -18.91 -3.15
C SER A 141 7.11 -18.81 -2.06
N GLU A 142 7.60 -19.94 -1.55
CA GLU A 142 8.66 -19.99 -0.55
C GLU A 142 9.97 -19.40 -1.07
N ASN A 143 10.35 -19.70 -2.31
CA ASN A 143 11.54 -19.13 -2.92
C ASN A 143 11.41 -17.61 -3.12
N HIS A 144 10.22 -17.13 -3.51
CA HIS A 144 9.95 -15.70 -3.63
C HIS A 144 10.10 -14.98 -2.29
N LEU A 145 9.51 -15.52 -1.22
CA LEU A 145 9.63 -14.96 0.13
C LEU A 145 11.07 -15.00 0.65
N ARG A 146 11.80 -16.08 0.37
CA ARG A 146 13.23 -16.19 0.73
C ARG A 146 14.05 -15.11 0.03
N ALA A 147 13.89 -14.94 -1.28
CA ALA A 147 14.61 -13.93 -2.06
C ALA A 147 14.22 -12.50 -1.65
N ALA A 148 12.96 -12.25 -1.28
CA ALA A 148 12.56 -10.96 -0.71
C ALA A 148 13.25 -10.71 0.64
N ARG A 149 13.24 -11.69 1.54
CA ARG A 149 13.89 -11.59 2.85
C ARG A 149 15.40 -11.36 2.73
N GLU A 150 16.09 -12.02 1.80
CA GLU A 150 17.52 -11.83 1.57
C GLU A 150 17.82 -10.39 1.13
N ARG A 151 17.11 -9.85 0.14
CA ARG A 151 17.23 -8.45 -0.28
C ARG A 151 17.00 -7.46 0.87
N LEU A 152 16.02 -7.76 1.73
CA LEU A 152 15.72 -6.90 2.88
C LEU A 152 16.79 -6.98 3.96
N LEU A 153 17.35 -8.16 4.22
CA LEU A 153 18.46 -8.32 5.16
C LEU A 153 19.73 -7.61 4.66
N GLU A 154 20.02 -7.68 3.35
CA GLU A 154 21.10 -6.91 2.72
C GLU A 154 20.88 -5.40 2.90
N ALA A 155 19.65 -4.92 2.66
CA ALA A 155 19.33 -3.52 2.88
C ALA A 155 19.45 -3.10 4.36
N LEU A 156 19.13 -3.99 5.31
CA LEU A 156 19.28 -3.76 6.76
C LEU A 156 20.73 -3.71 7.24
N GLU A 157 21.66 -4.33 6.52
CA GLU A 157 23.07 -4.36 6.93
C GLU A 157 23.64 -2.95 7.14
N HIS A 158 23.14 -1.98 6.36
CA HIS A 158 23.59 -0.60 6.44
C HIS A 158 22.88 0.23 7.52
N TRP A 159 21.80 -0.28 8.11
CA TRP A 159 21.05 0.40 9.16
C TRP A 159 21.60 0.11 10.54
N SER A 160 21.67 1.14 11.37
CA SER A 160 22.14 1.08 12.76
C SER A 160 21.19 1.82 13.69
N GLY A 161 21.12 1.40 14.95
CA GLY A 161 20.28 2.00 15.97
C GLY A 161 19.57 0.95 16.86
N PRO A 162 18.71 1.40 17.79
CA PRO A 162 18.35 2.79 18.04
C PRO A 162 19.53 3.59 18.62
N HIS A 163 19.75 4.79 18.10
CA HIS A 163 20.68 5.80 18.62
C HIS A 163 19.91 6.84 19.43
N GLU A 164 20.50 7.34 20.50
CA GLU A 164 19.90 8.42 21.29
C GLU A 164 20.07 9.77 20.58
N ALA A 165 18.96 10.49 20.41
CA ALA A 165 18.98 11.88 19.97
C ALA A 165 19.26 12.78 21.17
N ASP A 166 19.99 13.88 20.94
CA ASP A 166 20.23 14.90 21.96
C ASP A 166 18.90 15.48 22.46
N ALA A 167 18.85 15.91 23.72
CA ALA A 167 17.65 16.38 24.41
C ALA A 167 16.98 17.58 23.70
N THR A 168 17.72 18.32 22.87
CA THR A 168 17.19 19.42 22.05
C THR A 168 16.46 18.97 20.78
N ALA A 169 16.67 17.73 20.32
CA ALA A 169 16.07 17.18 19.11
C ALA A 169 14.81 16.33 19.39
N GLY A 170 14.59 15.91 20.64
CA GLY A 170 13.49 15.03 21.03
C GLY A 170 12.19 15.71 21.49
N ALA A 171 12.09 17.05 21.42
CA ALA A 171 10.95 17.78 21.98
C ALA A 171 9.62 17.58 21.22
N GLU A 172 9.67 17.11 19.96
CA GLU A 172 8.47 16.90 19.13
C GLU A 172 7.99 15.45 19.10
N ALA A 173 8.84 14.49 19.53
CA ALA A 173 8.57 13.07 19.41
C ALA A 173 7.89 12.48 20.66
N GLY A 174 6.81 13.10 21.16
CA GLY A 174 5.82 12.48 22.07
C GLY A 174 6.33 11.72 23.32
N ALA A 175 7.60 11.84 23.66
CA ALA A 175 8.25 11.02 24.67
C ALA A 175 7.90 11.60 26.04
N GLY A 176 7.21 10.79 26.86
CA GLY A 176 6.88 11.15 28.23
C GLY A 176 8.11 11.67 28.97
N ALA A 177 7.90 12.65 29.86
CA ALA A 177 8.94 13.38 30.58
C ALA A 177 10.07 12.45 31.08
N GLY A 178 11.20 12.44 30.37
CA GLY A 178 12.41 11.69 30.73
C GLY A 178 12.96 10.71 29.68
N ALA A 179 12.26 10.41 28.59
CA ALA A 179 12.79 9.56 27.51
C ALA A 179 13.42 10.41 26.39
N THR A 180 14.68 10.14 26.06
CA THR A 180 15.36 10.72 24.89
C THR A 180 14.79 10.12 23.61
N ALA A 181 14.50 10.95 22.60
CA ALA A 181 14.04 10.45 21.30
C ALA A 181 15.10 9.52 20.70
N GLN A 182 14.66 8.47 20.00
CA GLN A 182 15.53 7.48 19.38
C GLN A 182 15.44 7.59 17.86
N TYR A 183 16.54 7.35 17.17
CA TYR A 183 16.58 7.33 15.70
C TYR A 183 17.43 6.17 15.17
N TYR A 184 17.27 5.88 13.89
CA TYR A 184 17.99 4.86 13.15
C TYR A 184 18.74 5.54 12.01
N PHE A 185 19.97 5.11 11.75
CA PHE A 185 20.84 5.73 10.76
C PHE A 185 21.29 4.71 9.72
N ASN A 186 21.16 5.09 8.44
CA ASN A 186 21.66 4.33 7.31
C ASN A 186 23.04 4.84 6.89
N SER A 187 24.06 3.99 7.08
CA SER A 187 25.44 4.32 6.74
C SER A 187 25.75 4.37 5.25
N ALA A 188 24.94 3.72 4.40
CA ALA A 188 25.12 3.71 2.96
C ALA A 188 24.51 4.93 2.27
N THR A 189 23.33 5.40 2.73
CA THR A 189 22.65 6.58 2.16
C THR A 189 22.96 7.87 2.91
N GLY A 190 23.37 7.77 4.18
CA GLY A 190 23.55 8.91 5.08
C GLY A 190 22.23 9.44 5.68
N GLU A 191 21.14 8.69 5.55
CA GLU A 191 19.80 9.10 6.02
C GLU A 191 19.56 8.67 7.48
N SER A 192 18.74 9.46 8.19
CA SER A 192 18.29 9.16 9.56
C SER A 192 16.77 9.10 9.61
N HIS A 193 16.24 8.03 10.19
CA HIS A 193 14.80 7.80 10.34
C HIS A 193 14.43 7.70 11.82
N TRP A 194 13.22 8.16 12.18
CA TRP A 194 12.71 8.07 13.55
C TRP A 194 12.04 6.72 13.86
N LEU A 195 11.76 5.92 12.83
CA LEU A 195 11.18 4.58 12.97
C LEU A 195 12.21 3.50 12.70
N ASP A 196 12.01 2.35 13.36
CA ASP A 196 12.81 1.16 13.08
C ASP A 196 12.60 0.76 11.61
N PRO A 197 13.65 0.79 10.75
CA PRO A 197 13.55 0.39 9.35
C PRO A 197 13.01 -1.04 9.19
N ARG A 198 13.14 -1.90 10.21
CA ARG A 198 12.59 -3.26 10.20
C ARG A 198 11.07 -3.27 10.07
N LEU A 199 10.35 -2.25 10.56
CA LEU A 199 8.89 -2.21 10.51
C LEU A 199 8.36 -2.16 9.08
N ALA A 200 8.94 -1.30 8.24
CA ALA A 200 8.55 -1.21 6.83
C ALA A 200 8.86 -2.51 6.06
N MET A 201 9.93 -3.20 6.45
CA MET A 201 10.37 -4.44 5.81
C MET A 201 9.56 -5.66 6.26
N GLU A 202 9.22 -5.73 7.55
CA GLU A 202 8.28 -6.72 8.08
C GLU A 202 6.92 -6.58 7.41
N PHE A 203 6.45 -5.33 7.26
CA PHE A 203 5.22 -5.03 6.54
C PHE A 203 5.27 -5.54 5.09
N ASP A 204 6.36 -5.28 4.35
CA ASP A 204 6.52 -5.78 2.98
C ASP A 204 6.48 -7.31 2.89
N LEU A 205 7.20 -8.01 3.78
CA LEU A 205 7.21 -9.48 3.84
C LEU A 205 5.83 -10.06 4.17
N MET A 206 5.13 -9.44 5.12
CA MET A 206 3.78 -9.85 5.51
C MET A 206 2.81 -9.70 4.34
N GLN A 207 2.86 -8.57 3.63
CA GLN A 207 2.01 -8.35 2.46
C GLN A 207 2.27 -9.37 1.35
N ARG A 208 3.55 -9.67 1.06
CA ARG A 208 3.90 -10.73 0.09
C ARG A 208 3.37 -12.09 0.53
N HIS A 209 3.55 -12.44 1.80
CA HIS A 209 3.09 -13.70 2.35
C HIS A 209 1.57 -13.85 2.24
N ASP A 210 0.81 -12.82 2.63
CA ASP A 210 -0.64 -12.89 2.62
C ASP A 210 -1.19 -13.02 1.19
N VAL A 211 -0.68 -12.23 0.24
CA VAL A 211 -1.08 -12.34 -1.18
C VAL A 211 -0.80 -13.74 -1.73
N LEU A 212 0.40 -14.29 -1.48
CA LEU A 212 0.76 -15.63 -1.95
C LEU A 212 -0.10 -16.72 -1.29
N ARG A 213 -0.41 -16.56 0.01
CA ARG A 213 -1.29 -17.48 0.75
C ARG A 213 -2.69 -17.51 0.14
N GLU A 214 -3.27 -16.35 -0.15
CA GLU A 214 -4.61 -16.27 -0.76
C GLU A 214 -4.63 -16.95 -2.13
N CYS A 215 -3.59 -16.77 -2.95
CA CYS A 215 -3.49 -17.44 -4.25
C CYS A 215 -3.36 -18.97 -4.14
N LEU A 216 -2.67 -19.47 -3.11
CA LEU A 216 -2.55 -20.92 -2.87
C LEU A 216 -3.83 -21.55 -2.31
N ALA A 217 -4.76 -20.74 -1.81
CA ALA A 217 -6.03 -21.19 -1.21
C ALA A 217 -7.22 -21.14 -2.19
N ALA A 218 -7.09 -20.41 -3.30
CA ALA A 218 -8.10 -20.28 -4.36
C ALA A 218 -8.18 -21.54 -5.25
#